data_AF-A7RTN9-F1
#
_entry.id   AF-A7RTN9-F1
#
_cell.length_a   1.000
_cell.length_b   1.000
_cell.length_c   1.000
_cell.angle_alpha   90.00
_cell.angle_beta   90.00
_cell.angle_gamma   90.00
#
_symmetry.space_group_name_H-M   'P 1'
#
loop_
_entity.id
_entity.type
_entity.pdbx_description
1 polymer ?
#
loop_
_entity_poly.entity_id
_entity_poly.type
_entity_poly.pdbx_seq_one_letter_code
_entity_poly.pdbx_strand_id
1 'polypeptide(L)'
;AELANNIIRVKAPMLNKIAMAIQLTDGMRAGVIVAKFRRRPGEDAEGHHLYEVGGNIGERCLDNDTNMKALYKVNPHAKWIIK
;
A
#
# COMPACT_ATOMS: atom_id res chain seq x y z
N ALA A 1 2.16 21.12 12.39
CA ALA A 1 1.96 20.58 11.03
C ALA A 1 2.52 19.16 11.00
N GLU A 2 1.73 18.17 11.42
CA GLU A 2 2.20 16.79 11.65
C GLU A 2 1.28 15.73 10.99
N LEU A 3 0.14 16.17 10.44
CA LEU A 3 -0.86 15.31 9.81
C LEU A 3 -0.37 14.64 8.51
N ALA A 4 0.64 15.20 7.83
CA ALA A 4 1.13 14.66 6.56
C ALA A 4 2.14 13.50 6.73
N ASN A 5 2.71 13.29 7.93
CA ASN A 5 3.87 12.41 8.14
C ASN A 5 3.60 10.91 8.00
N ASN A 6 2.38 10.50 7.65
CA ASN A 6 1.99 9.08 7.56
C ASN A 6 0.95 8.85 6.45
N ILE A 7 0.75 9.79 5.52
CA ILE A 7 -0.18 9.59 4.40
C ILE A 7 0.61 9.06 3.21
N ILE A 8 0.26 7.86 2.74
CA ILE A 8 0.78 7.32 1.50
C ILE A 8 -0.25 7.41 0.38
N ARG A 9 0.22 7.61 -0.84
CA ARG A 9 -0.60 7.51 -2.05
C ARG A 9 -0.37 6.15 -2.68
N VAL A 10 -1.40 5.32 -2.72
CA VAL A 10 -1.39 3.98 -3.31
C VAL A 10 -2.09 4.04 -4.66
N LYS A 11 -1.46 3.48 -5.70
CA LYS A 11 -2.04 3.34 -7.04
C LYS A 11 -2.43 1.89 -7.28
N ALA A 12 -3.53 1.65 -7.99
CA ALA A 12 -3.95 0.32 -8.44
C ALA A 12 -4.47 0.42 -9.88
N PRO A 13 -3.58 0.55 -10.88
CA PRO A 13 -3.97 0.80 -12.27
C PRO A 13 -4.86 -0.29 -12.88
N MET A 14 -4.79 -1.51 -12.35
CA MET A 14 -5.56 -2.67 -12.81
C MET A 14 -6.92 -2.83 -12.11
N LEU A 15 -7.20 -2.01 -11.08
CA LEU A 15 -8.44 -2.08 -10.31
C LEU A 15 -9.38 -0.93 -10.67
N ASN A 16 -10.67 -1.13 -10.43
CA ASN A 16 -11.70 -0.09 -10.59
C ASN A 16 -11.38 1.18 -9.77
N LYS A 17 -10.76 1.00 -8.60
CA LYS A 17 -10.27 2.09 -7.76
C LYS A 17 -8.80 2.35 -8.08
N ILE A 18 -8.53 3.34 -8.93
CA ILE A 18 -7.19 3.54 -9.52
C ILE A 18 -6.17 4.14 -8.52
N ALA A 19 -6.62 4.90 -7.52
CA ALA A 19 -5.74 5.45 -6.50
C ALA A 19 -6.48 5.75 -5.18
N MET A 20 -5.73 5.77 -4.08
CA MET A 20 -6.22 6.18 -2.76
C MET A 20 -5.10 6.82 -1.94
N ALA A 21 -5.41 7.89 -1.21
CA ALA A 21 -4.57 8.39 -0.14
C ALA A 21 -4.95 7.69 1.18
N ILE A 22 -3.98 7.09 1.86
CA ILE A 22 -4.20 6.28 3.06
C ILE A 22 -3.37 6.85 4.20
N GLN A 23 -4.05 7.23 5.27
CA GLN A 23 -3.42 7.52 6.56
C GLN A 23 -2.96 6.20 7.19
N LEU A 24 -1.65 6.01 7.30
CA LEU A 24 -1.06 4.87 7.99
C LEU A 24 -1.30 5.00 9.50
N THR A 25 -1.84 3.94 10.09
CA THR A 25 -1.98 3.76 11.52
C THR A 25 -0.94 2.77 12.03
N ASP A 26 -0.70 2.74 13.34
CA ASP A 26 0.17 1.73 13.93
C ASP A 26 -0.37 0.32 13.65
N GLY A 27 0.52 -0.60 13.30
CA GLY A 27 0.20 -1.98 12.98
C GLY A 27 -0.54 -2.21 11.65
N MET A 28 -0.75 -1.18 10.82
CA MET A 28 -1.37 -1.37 9.50
C MET A 28 -0.47 -2.24 8.61
N ARG A 29 -1.03 -3.38 8.17
CA ARG A 29 -0.35 -4.36 7.32
C ARG A 29 -0.65 -4.14 5.84
N ALA A 30 0.23 -4.60 4.95
CA ALA A 30 0.07 -4.47 3.50
C ALA A 30 -1.27 -5.07 3.00
N GLY A 31 -1.68 -6.24 3.51
CA GLY A 31 -2.94 -6.88 3.12
C GLY A 31 -4.18 -6.05 3.48
N VAL A 32 -4.13 -5.27 4.57
CA VAL A 32 -5.21 -4.34 4.94
C VAL A 32 -5.33 -3.20 3.92
N ILE A 33 -4.20 -2.74 3.39
CA ILE A 33 -4.18 -1.73 2.33
C ILE A 33 -4.79 -2.28 1.05
N VAL A 34 -4.39 -3.47 0.63
CA VAL A 34 -4.98 -4.14 -0.55
C VAL A 34 -6.49 -4.31 -0.38
N ALA A 35 -6.96 -4.75 0.80
CA ALA A 35 -8.37 -4.92 1.09
C ALA A 35 -9.20 -3.62 0.98
N LYS A 36 -8.60 -2.44 1.21
CA LYS A 36 -9.28 -1.14 1.03
C LYS A 36 -9.62 -0.83 -0.44
N PHE A 37 -8.99 -1.52 -1.39
CA PHE A 37 -9.27 -1.37 -2.82
C PHE A 37 -10.40 -2.27 -3.32
N ARG A 38 -10.88 -3.21 -2.52
CA ARG A 38 -12.06 -4.04 -2.83
C ARG A 38 -13.31 -3.17 -2.98
N ARG A 39 -14.19 -3.53 -3.93
CA ARG A 39 -15.48 -2.88 -4.13
C ARG A 39 -16.54 -3.41 -3.16
N ARG A 40 -16.50 -4.73 -2.88
CA ARG A 40 -17.46 -5.42 -2.01
C ARG A 40 -16.76 -6.33 -1.00
N PRO A 41 -17.34 -6.54 0.21
CA PRO A 41 -16.91 -7.61 1.09
C PRO A 41 -17.04 -8.95 0.36
N GLY A 42 -15.98 -9.77 0.36
CA GLY A 42 -15.95 -11.04 -0.38
C GLY A 42 -15.65 -10.91 -1.87
N GLU A 43 -15.41 -9.70 -2.40
CA GLU A 43 -14.71 -9.58 -3.68
C GLU A 43 -13.23 -9.87 -3.42
N ASP A 44 -12.76 -10.93 -4.04
CA ASP A 44 -11.38 -11.35 -3.91
C ASP A 44 -10.46 -10.26 -4.45
N ALA A 45 -9.69 -9.66 -3.53
CA ALA A 45 -8.38 -9.13 -3.92
C ALA A 45 -7.36 -10.27 -3.98
N GLU A 46 -7.80 -11.53 -4.04
CA GLU A 46 -6.93 -12.68 -4.23
C GLU A 46 -6.15 -12.49 -5.52
N GLY A 47 -4.84 -12.68 -5.44
CA GLY A 47 -3.90 -12.41 -6.53
C GLY A 47 -3.33 -11.00 -6.58
N HIS A 48 -3.88 -10.03 -5.82
CA HIS A 48 -3.31 -8.68 -5.77
C HIS A 48 -2.40 -8.49 -4.55
N HIS A 49 -1.25 -7.88 -4.77
CA HIS A 49 -0.28 -7.58 -3.72
C HIS A 49 0.12 -6.12 -3.75
N LEU A 50 0.59 -5.62 -2.61
CA LEU A 50 1.19 -4.29 -2.54
C LEU A 50 2.67 -4.38 -2.90
N TYR A 51 3.13 -3.49 -3.76
CA TYR A 51 4.51 -3.39 -4.21
C TYR A 51 5.11 -2.09 -3.72
N GLU A 52 6.34 -2.20 -3.22
CA GLU A 52 7.25 -1.09 -2.99
C GLU A 52 8.07 -0.88 -4.27
N VAL A 53 8.02 0.32 -4.85
CA VAL A 53 8.65 0.62 -6.14
C VAL A 53 9.50 1.88 -6.05
N GLY A 54 10.73 1.80 -6.55
CA GLY A 54 11.68 2.90 -6.66
C GLY A 54 13.01 2.69 -5.91
N GLY A 55 13.89 3.68 -6.00
CA GLY A 55 15.24 3.59 -5.43
C GLY A 55 16.07 2.48 -6.07
N ASN A 56 16.99 1.91 -5.30
CA ASN A 56 17.92 0.86 -5.75
C ASN A 56 17.31 -0.56 -5.76
N ILE A 57 16.11 -0.74 -5.21
CA ILE A 57 15.46 -2.06 -5.16
C ILE A 57 14.66 -2.35 -6.43
N GLY A 58 14.44 -1.33 -7.28
CA GLY A 58 13.55 -1.43 -8.43
C GLY A 58 12.10 -1.63 -7.99
N GLU A 59 11.74 -2.87 -7.71
CA GLU A 59 10.42 -3.29 -7.27
C GLU A 59 10.48 -4.49 -6.33
N ARG A 60 9.65 -4.49 -5.29
CA ARG A 60 9.50 -5.60 -4.34
C ARG A 60 8.03 -5.83 -4.00
N CYS A 61 7.56 -7.07 -4.23
CA CYS A 61 6.27 -7.54 -3.71
C CYS A 61 6.35 -7.65 -2.18
N LEU A 62 5.35 -7.13 -1.48
CA LEU A 62 5.29 -7.19 -0.03
C LEU A 62 4.47 -8.40 0.43
N ASP A 63 4.93 -9.03 1.50
CA ASP A 63 4.11 -9.98 2.24
C ASP A 63 2.90 -9.25 2.86
N ASN A 64 1.75 -9.92 2.93
CA ASN A 64 0.51 -9.35 3.45
C ASN A 64 0.65 -8.85 4.90
N ASP A 65 1.55 -9.44 5.69
CA ASP A 65 1.80 -9.08 7.08
C ASP A 65 2.83 -7.96 7.27
N THR A 66 3.42 -7.45 6.18
CA THR A 66 4.39 -6.35 6.21
C THR A 66 3.81 -5.11 6.89
N ASN A 67 4.49 -4.60 7.93
CA ASN A 67 4.10 -3.38 8.63
C ASN A 67 4.42 -2.14 7.78
N MET A 68 3.38 -1.48 7.28
CA MET A 68 3.52 -0.39 6.31
C MET A 68 4.03 0.90 6.93
N LYS A 69 3.70 1.18 8.21
CA LYS A 69 4.20 2.37 8.90
C LYS A 69 5.70 2.24 9.19
N ALA A 70 6.15 1.05 9.58
CA ALA A 70 7.57 0.78 9.77
C ALA A 70 8.34 0.87 8.43
N LEU A 71 7.82 0.24 7.37
CA LEU A 71 8.45 0.27 6.06
C LEU A 71 8.51 1.68 5.47
N TYR A 72 7.44 2.47 5.60
CA TYR A 72 7.40 3.87 5.14
C TYR A 72 8.46 4.74 5.84
N LYS A 73 8.75 4.51 7.12
CA LYS A 73 9.82 5.24 7.82
C LYS A 73 11.21 4.92 7.25
N VAL A 74 11.41 3.69 6.77
CA VAL A 74 12.67 3.25 6.15
C VAL A 74 12.78 3.78 4.72
N ASN A 75 11.67 3.82 3.98
CA ASN A 75 11.63 4.28 2.60
C ASN A 75 10.43 5.23 2.33
N PRO A 76 10.53 6.51 2.75
CA PRO A 76 9.42 7.46 2.62
C PRO A 76 9.16 7.91 1.18
N HIS A 77 10.12 7.68 0.28
CA HIS A 77 10.04 8.06 -1.12
C HIS A 77 9.56 6.93 -2.04
N ALA A 78 9.30 5.73 -1.48
CA ALA A 78 8.74 4.63 -2.23
C ALA A 78 7.39 5.00 -2.85
N LYS A 79 7.17 4.46 -4.06
CA LYS A 79 5.85 4.42 -4.67
C LYS A 79 5.17 3.13 -4.23
N TRP A 80 3.87 3.22 -3.99
CA TRP A 80 3.05 2.10 -3.53
C TRP A 80 2.07 1.73 -4.61
N ILE A 81 2.22 0.54 -5.18
CA ILE A 81 1.43 0.08 -6.33
C ILE A 81 0.80 -1.26 -5.99
N ILE A 82 -0.52 -1.39 -6.17
CA ILE A 82 -1.21 -2.68 -6.16
C ILE A 82 -1.19 -3.24 -7.57
N LYS A 83 -0.74 -4.48 -7.69
CA LYS A 83 -0.76 -5.28 -8.92
C LYS A 83 -1.34 -6.64 -8.62
#